data_AF-A0A8C9YPY3-F1
#
_entry.id   AF-A0A8C9YPY3-F1
#
_cell.length_a   1.000
_cell.length_b   1.000
_cell.length_c   1.000
_cell.angle_alpha   90.00
_cell.angle_beta   90.00
_cell.angle_gamma   90.00
#
_symmetry.space_group_name_H-M   'P 1'
#
loop_
_entity.id
_entity.type
_entity.pdbx_description
1 polymer ?
#
loop_
_entity_poly.entity_id
_entity_poly.type
_entity_poly.pdbx_seq_one_letter_code
_entity_poly.pdbx_strand_id
1 'polypeptide(L)'
;MDEEPERAKRWEGGYERTWEVLKEDESGSLKATVEEILFQSKRKRVIESHGQVRLGMMRHLHVVIDCSRSMEDQDLKPNRLTSTLKLLETFVDEYFDQNPIKIQKKILVCTVLTRETGGSYHVILDESHFKELLMLHVKPPPASSSSECSLIRMGFPQHTIASLTDQDAKPSFSMSHLDSSSAPGLSLGGYFCPQCHAKYTELPVECKVCGLTLVSAPHLARSFHHLFPLQAFIESPVEEFQEDRFCQACQGELKDKSIFTCPSCRSVFCVECDLFIHDLLHCCPCCIHSQSAP
;
A
#
# COMPACT_ATOMS: atom_id res chain seq x y z
N MET A 1 -34.28 44.54 6.56
CA MET A 1 -34.70 43.15 6.28
C MET A 1 -33.49 42.55 5.60
N ASP A 2 -32.60 42.02 6.43
CA ASP A 2 -31.30 41.50 6.03
C ASP A 2 -31.51 40.19 5.27
N GLU A 3 -31.13 40.15 4.00
CA GLU A 3 -30.98 38.90 3.25
C GLU A 3 -29.65 38.28 3.65
N GLU A 4 -29.73 37.19 4.41
CA GLU A 4 -28.61 36.35 4.80
C GLU A 4 -28.07 35.63 3.54
N PRO A 5 -26.75 35.63 3.27
CA PRO A 5 -26.22 35.02 2.06
C PRO A 5 -26.42 33.50 2.11
N GLU A 6 -26.94 32.93 1.02
CA GLU A 6 -27.17 31.49 0.88
C GLU A 6 -25.91 30.70 1.27
N ARG A 7 -26.03 29.93 2.35
CA ARG A 7 -24.96 29.06 2.85
C ARG A 7 -24.76 27.92 1.85
N ALA A 8 -23.73 28.04 1.02
CA ALA A 8 -23.23 27.00 0.13
C ALA A 8 -23.22 25.63 0.83
N LYS A 9 -23.75 24.61 0.14
CA LYS A 9 -23.94 23.28 0.71
C LYS A 9 -22.58 22.63 0.95
N ARG A 10 -22.45 21.82 2.00
CA ARG A 10 -21.20 21.23 2.51
C ARG A 10 -20.38 20.37 1.49
N TRP A 11 -20.95 20.03 0.33
CA TRP A 11 -20.27 19.36 -0.77
C TRP A 11 -19.66 20.31 -1.81
N GLU A 12 -20.00 21.60 -1.77
CA GLU A 12 -19.38 22.66 -2.59
C GLU A 12 -18.06 23.16 -1.98
N GLY A 13 -17.79 22.88 -0.69
CA GLY A 13 -16.63 23.42 0.02
C GLY A 13 -15.35 22.59 -0.06
N GLY A 14 -15.39 21.37 -0.62
CA GLY A 14 -14.23 20.47 -0.71
C GLY A 14 -13.61 20.36 -2.10
N TYR A 15 -14.33 20.82 -3.12
CA TYR A 15 -13.86 20.91 -4.49
C TYR A 15 -13.50 22.37 -4.74
N GLU A 16 -12.31 22.78 -4.29
CA GLU A 16 -11.65 23.92 -4.93
C GLU A 16 -11.67 23.63 -6.43
N ARG A 17 -12.34 24.50 -7.18
CA ARG A 17 -12.61 24.29 -8.60
C ARG A 17 -11.24 24.12 -9.26
N THR A 18 -10.94 22.94 -9.82
CA THR A 18 -9.63 22.68 -10.43
C THR A 18 -9.31 23.69 -11.55
N TRP A 19 -10.36 24.26 -12.15
CA TRP A 19 -10.31 25.36 -13.13
C TRP A 19 -9.94 26.74 -12.56
N GLU A 20 -10.06 26.96 -11.24
CA GLU A 20 -9.59 28.18 -10.57
C GLU A 20 -8.10 28.14 -10.23
N VAL A 21 -7.52 26.93 -10.11
CA VAL A 21 -6.08 26.72 -9.86
C VAL A 21 -5.26 26.84 -11.16
N LEU A 22 -5.89 26.55 -12.30
CA LEU A 22 -5.33 26.77 -13.64
C LEU A 22 -5.21 28.26 -13.93
N LYS A 23 -4.14 28.91 -13.44
CA LYS A 23 -3.79 30.28 -13.81
C LYS A 23 -3.07 30.26 -15.16
N GLU A 24 -3.54 31.06 -16.11
CA GLU A 24 -2.79 31.36 -17.33
C GLU A 24 -1.62 32.32 -16.99
N ASP A 25 -0.50 32.17 -17.71
CA ASP A 25 0.59 33.14 -17.73
C ASP A 25 0.33 34.29 -18.72
N GLU A 26 1.18 35.31 -18.73
CA GLU A 26 1.05 36.47 -19.64
C GLU A 26 1.18 36.07 -21.13
N SER A 27 1.57 34.83 -21.43
CA SER A 27 1.61 34.24 -22.77
C SER A 27 0.40 33.35 -23.10
N GLY A 28 -0.58 33.20 -22.20
CA GLY A 28 -1.78 32.38 -22.41
C GLY A 28 -1.54 30.87 -22.25
N SER A 29 -0.46 30.46 -21.59
CA SER A 29 -0.17 29.06 -21.23
C SER A 29 -0.61 28.75 -19.79
N LEU A 30 -1.13 27.54 -19.57
CA LEU A 30 -1.56 27.06 -18.25
C LEU A 30 -0.34 26.85 -17.34
N LYS A 31 -0.30 27.51 -16.18
CA LYS A 31 0.85 27.48 -15.25
C LYS A 31 1.05 26.15 -14.52
N ALA A 32 -0.01 25.36 -14.32
CA ALA A 32 0.05 24.10 -13.58
C ALA A 32 -0.28 22.94 -14.51
N THR A 33 0.67 22.02 -14.70
CA THR A 33 0.43 20.78 -15.43
C THR A 33 -0.34 19.79 -14.55
N VAL A 34 -1.07 18.87 -15.17
CA VAL A 34 -1.76 17.77 -14.46
C VAL A 34 -0.76 16.99 -13.58
N GLU A 35 0.49 16.88 -14.02
CA GLU A 35 1.59 16.25 -13.29
C GLU A 35 1.94 16.97 -11.98
N GLU A 36 1.98 18.30 -11.96
CA GLU A 36 2.21 19.08 -10.73
C GLU A 36 1.08 18.91 -9.71
N ILE A 37 -0.17 18.87 -10.17
CA ILE A 37 -1.34 18.65 -9.30
C ILE A 37 -1.29 17.24 -8.69
N LEU A 38 -0.94 16.24 -9.50
CA LEU A 38 -0.81 14.86 -9.06
C LEU A 38 0.35 14.69 -8.07
N PHE A 39 1.48 15.38 -8.33
CA PHE A 39 2.63 15.44 -7.43
C PHE A 39 2.28 16.04 -6.07
N GLN A 40 1.63 17.21 -6.05
CA GLN A 40 1.19 17.86 -4.80
C GLN A 40 0.23 16.96 -4.01
N SER A 41 -0.68 16.26 -4.71
CA SER A 41 -1.62 15.32 -4.09
C SER A 41 -0.91 14.12 -3.46
N LYS A 42 0.07 13.52 -4.16
CA LYS A 42 0.90 12.43 -3.61
C LYS A 42 1.69 12.89 -2.38
N ARG A 43 2.33 14.06 -2.47
CA ARG A 43 3.13 14.64 -1.39
C ARG A 43 2.30 14.97 -0.14
N LYS A 44 1.11 15.54 -0.34
CA LYS A 44 0.16 15.79 0.75
C LYS A 44 -0.19 14.49 1.50
N ARG A 45 -0.36 13.36 0.80
CA ARG A 45 -0.59 12.05 1.44
C ARG A 45 0.61 11.57 2.23
N VAL A 46 1.82 11.73 1.68
CA VAL A 46 3.05 11.39 2.42
C VAL A 46 3.03 12.16 3.73
N ILE A 47 2.89 13.49 3.71
CA ILE A 47 2.85 14.35 4.89
C ILE A 47 1.72 13.97 5.87
N GLU A 48 0.49 13.78 5.38
CA GLU A 48 -0.67 13.46 6.22
C GLU A 48 -0.60 12.06 6.85
N SER A 49 0.11 11.11 6.23
CA SER A 49 0.24 9.75 6.76
C SER A 49 1.21 9.59 7.93
N HIS A 50 1.87 10.69 8.37
CA HIS A 50 2.90 10.70 9.43
C HIS A 50 2.35 10.68 10.86
N GLY A 51 1.40 9.79 11.15
CA GLY A 51 1.05 9.44 12.53
C GLY A 51 1.82 8.20 12.95
N GLN A 52 2.71 8.30 13.95
CA GLN A 52 3.25 7.11 14.61
C GLN A 52 2.19 6.52 15.54
N VAL A 53 1.24 5.84 14.92
CA VAL A 53 0.07 5.26 15.57
C VAL A 53 0.14 3.74 15.49
N ARG A 54 -0.51 3.06 16.45
CA ARG A 54 -0.61 1.60 16.40
C ARG A 54 -1.38 1.21 15.14
N LEU A 55 -0.85 0.26 14.37
CA LEU A 55 -1.46 -0.21 13.13
C LEU A 55 -2.03 -1.62 13.30
N GLY A 56 -3.17 -1.88 12.67
CA GLY A 56 -3.72 -3.24 12.56
C GLY A 56 -2.99 -4.04 11.48
N MET A 57 -1.84 -4.64 11.81
CA MET A 57 -0.99 -5.32 10.81
C MET A 57 -1.60 -6.63 10.28
N MET A 58 -2.19 -7.42 11.17
CA MET A 58 -3.00 -8.58 10.79
C MET A 58 -4.44 -8.12 10.58
N ARG A 59 -4.95 -8.28 9.37
CA ARG A 59 -6.31 -7.88 9.02
C ARG A 59 -7.03 -9.05 8.36
N HIS A 60 -8.32 -9.17 8.60
CA HIS A 60 -9.21 -9.98 7.78
C HIS A 60 -10.07 -9.03 6.94
N LEU A 61 -9.66 -8.81 5.69
CA LEU A 61 -10.39 -7.93 4.78
C LEU A 61 -11.44 -8.75 4.04
N HIS A 62 -12.66 -8.23 4.04
CA HIS A 62 -13.78 -8.78 3.33
C HIS A 62 -14.12 -7.82 2.21
N VAL A 63 -14.07 -8.29 0.96
CA VAL A 63 -14.45 -7.51 -0.22
C VAL A 63 -15.90 -7.81 -0.55
N VAL A 64 -16.69 -6.76 -0.72
CA VAL A 64 -18.13 -6.83 -0.96
C VAL A 64 -18.39 -6.02 -2.22
N ILE A 65 -18.91 -6.69 -3.25
CA ILE A 65 -19.16 -6.08 -4.55
C ILE A 65 -20.66 -6.10 -4.78
N ASP A 66 -21.22 -4.95 -5.12
CA ASP A 66 -22.58 -4.89 -5.62
C ASP A 66 -22.61 -5.49 -7.03
N CYS A 67 -23.55 -6.41 -7.27
CA CYS A 67 -23.83 -7.02 -8.57
C CYS A 67 -25.28 -6.76 -9.00
N SER A 68 -25.86 -5.64 -8.55
CA SER A 68 -27.19 -5.18 -8.94
C SER A 68 -27.20 -4.64 -10.37
N ARG A 69 -28.42 -4.40 -10.90
CA ARG A 69 -28.62 -3.83 -12.24
C ARG A 69 -27.96 -2.46 -12.41
N SER A 70 -27.80 -1.70 -11.32
CA SER A 70 -27.10 -0.40 -11.34
C SER A 70 -25.63 -0.53 -11.75
N MET A 71 -25.04 -1.72 -11.74
CA MET A 71 -23.66 -1.94 -12.14
C MET A 71 -23.49 -2.10 -13.67
N GLU A 72 -24.58 -2.19 -14.41
CA GLU A 72 -24.60 -2.19 -15.88
C GLU A 72 -24.46 -0.78 -16.48
N ASP A 73 -24.66 0.26 -15.67
CA ASP A 73 -24.50 1.66 -16.07
C ASP A 73 -23.07 1.95 -16.56
N GLN A 74 -22.96 2.87 -17.54
CA GLN A 74 -21.71 3.19 -18.25
C GLN A 74 -21.00 4.44 -17.75
N ASP A 75 -21.27 4.87 -16.52
CA ASP A 75 -20.58 6.01 -15.90
C ASP A 75 -19.06 5.79 -15.79
N LEU A 76 -18.66 4.53 -15.59
CA LEU A 76 -17.29 4.06 -15.71
C LEU A 76 -17.21 3.15 -16.94
N LYS A 77 -16.14 3.29 -17.73
CA LYS A 77 -15.99 2.51 -18.98
C LYS A 77 -15.39 1.13 -18.69
N PRO A 78 -15.89 0.04 -19.32
CA PRO A 78 -17.09 -0.04 -20.17
C PRO A 78 -18.41 -0.05 -19.38
N ASN A 79 -18.41 -0.60 -18.17
CA ASN A 79 -19.51 -0.49 -17.20
C ASN A 79 -18.92 -0.47 -15.78
N ARG A 80 -19.73 -0.09 -14.78
CA ARG A 80 -19.29 -0.01 -13.38
C ARG A 80 -18.74 -1.35 -12.88
N LEU A 81 -19.36 -2.48 -13.23
CA LEU A 81 -18.90 -3.81 -12.79
C LEU A 81 -17.49 -4.15 -13.31
N THR A 82 -17.26 -3.97 -14.61
CA THR A 82 -15.99 -4.32 -15.25
C THR A 82 -14.87 -3.42 -14.75
N SER A 83 -15.13 -2.12 -14.63
CA SER A 83 -14.16 -1.18 -14.05
C SER A 83 -13.83 -1.56 -12.60
N THR A 84 -14.84 -1.92 -11.80
CA THR A 84 -14.65 -2.36 -10.41
C THR A 84 -13.84 -3.65 -10.32
N LEU A 85 -14.16 -4.67 -11.11
CA LEU A 85 -13.43 -5.94 -11.08
C LEU A 85 -11.98 -5.79 -11.52
N LYS A 86 -11.72 -4.98 -12.57
CA LYS A 86 -10.36 -4.71 -13.04
C LYS A 86 -9.52 -3.97 -11.99
N LEU A 87 -10.07 -2.95 -11.37
CA LEU A 87 -9.39 -2.23 -10.29
C LEU A 87 -9.21 -3.10 -9.05
N LEU A 88 -10.15 -4.00 -8.76
CA LEU A 88 -10.03 -4.96 -7.67
C LEU A 88 -8.94 -6.01 -7.91
N GLU A 89 -8.74 -6.45 -9.16
CA GLU A 89 -7.63 -7.34 -9.52
C GLU A 89 -6.28 -6.67 -9.19
N THR A 90 -6.08 -5.44 -9.66
CA THR A 90 -4.88 -4.64 -9.32
C THR A 90 -4.77 -4.42 -7.81
N PHE A 91 -5.87 -4.07 -7.14
CA PHE A 91 -5.88 -3.90 -5.69
C PHE A 91 -5.49 -5.18 -4.96
N VAL A 92 -5.93 -6.36 -5.40
CA VAL A 92 -5.59 -7.64 -4.76
C VAL A 92 -4.09 -7.90 -4.86
N ASP A 93 -3.50 -7.71 -6.04
CA ASP A 93 -2.06 -7.88 -6.25
C ASP A 93 -1.25 -6.92 -5.36
N GLU A 94 -1.58 -5.63 -5.43
CA GLU A 94 -0.91 -4.57 -4.68
C GLU A 94 -1.13 -4.72 -3.15
N TYR A 95 -2.31 -5.22 -2.76
CA TYR A 95 -2.62 -5.55 -1.39
C TYR A 95 -1.72 -6.69 -0.86
N PHE A 96 -1.56 -7.78 -1.62
CA PHE A 96 -0.74 -8.93 -1.21
C PHE A 96 0.76 -8.63 -1.23
N ASP A 97 1.22 -7.77 -2.15
CA ASP A 97 2.60 -7.32 -2.21
C ASP A 97 3.00 -6.55 -0.94
N GLN A 98 2.15 -5.60 -0.52
CA GLN A 98 2.41 -4.73 0.63
C GLN A 98 2.05 -5.40 1.97
N ASN A 99 1.10 -6.35 1.98
CA ASN A 99 0.59 -6.99 3.20
C ASN A 99 0.62 -8.52 3.13
N PRO A 100 1.82 -9.13 3.12
CA PRO A 100 1.95 -10.58 2.97
C PRO A 100 1.50 -11.37 4.22
N ILE A 101 1.30 -10.74 5.38
CA ILE A 101 0.95 -11.45 6.65
C ILE A 101 -0.51 -11.93 6.67
N LYS A 102 -1.33 -11.58 5.66
CA LYS A 102 -2.74 -11.97 5.67
C LYS A 102 -2.94 -13.46 5.42
N ILE A 103 -3.68 -14.07 6.34
CA ILE A 103 -4.16 -15.45 6.28
C ILE A 103 -5.68 -15.45 6.08
N GLN A 104 -6.08 -16.18 5.06
CA GLN A 104 -7.42 -16.65 4.68
C GLN A 104 -8.40 -15.68 3.98
N LYS A 105 -8.88 -16.17 2.83
CA LYS A 105 -10.04 -15.72 2.05
C LYS A 105 -11.33 -16.14 2.76
N LYS A 106 -12.17 -15.19 3.15
CA LYS A 106 -13.60 -15.43 3.37
C LYS A 106 -14.39 -14.16 3.09
N ILE A 107 -15.56 -14.32 2.46
CA ILE A 107 -16.33 -13.26 1.79
C ILE A 107 -17.64 -13.08 2.56
N LEU A 108 -17.91 -11.89 3.15
CA LEU A 108 -19.26 -11.47 3.58
C LEU A 108 -19.38 -9.95 3.90
N VAL A 109 -20.61 -9.43 3.77
CA VAL A 109 -21.20 -8.07 3.57
C VAL A 109 -21.20 -7.19 4.88
N CYS A 110 -21.16 -5.83 4.94
CA CYS A 110 -22.22 -4.83 4.61
C CYS A 110 -21.88 -3.34 4.94
N THR A 111 -22.54 -2.39 4.25
CA THR A 111 -22.30 -0.92 4.20
C THR A 111 -22.93 -0.09 5.33
N VAL A 112 -23.88 -0.63 6.11
CA VAL A 112 -24.53 0.12 7.21
C VAL A 112 -23.63 0.26 8.45
N LEU A 113 -22.56 -0.54 8.53
CA LEU A 113 -21.70 -0.64 9.71
C LEU A 113 -20.72 0.52 9.87
N THR A 114 -20.28 1.19 8.81
CA THR A 114 -19.09 2.09 8.87
C THR A 114 -19.22 3.26 9.85
N ARG A 115 -20.42 3.82 10.05
CA ARG A 115 -20.63 4.91 11.02
C ARG A 115 -20.58 4.45 12.48
N GLU A 116 -21.00 3.22 12.77
CA GLU A 116 -20.95 2.66 14.12
C GLU A 116 -19.63 1.93 14.40
N THR A 117 -18.95 1.43 13.36
CA THR A 117 -17.67 0.72 13.47
C THR A 117 -16.44 1.62 13.34
N GLY A 118 -16.62 2.92 13.07
CA GLY A 118 -15.50 3.86 12.87
C GLY A 118 -14.76 3.66 11.54
N GLY A 119 -15.38 3.03 10.55
CA GLY A 119 -14.85 2.88 9.20
C GLY A 119 -14.99 4.14 8.36
N SER A 120 -14.15 4.29 7.32
CA SER A 120 -14.28 5.38 6.36
C SER A 120 -15.28 5.03 5.25
N TYR A 121 -16.00 6.03 4.76
CA TYR A 121 -16.92 5.92 3.63
C TYR A 121 -16.60 7.01 2.61
N HIS A 122 -16.50 6.61 1.34
CA HIS A 122 -16.14 7.49 0.25
C HIS A 122 -17.08 7.28 -0.94
N VAL A 123 -17.32 8.36 -1.68
CA VAL A 123 -18.11 8.33 -2.92
C VAL A 123 -17.17 8.39 -4.10
N ILE A 124 -17.32 7.44 -5.02
CA ILE A 124 -16.50 7.37 -6.23
C ILE A 124 -16.94 8.48 -7.19
N LEU A 125 -15.96 9.21 -7.74
CA LEU A 125 -16.20 10.31 -8.68
C LEU A 125 -15.78 9.91 -10.09
N ASP A 126 -14.57 9.36 -10.21
CA ASP A 126 -13.99 8.88 -11.46
C ASP A 126 -13.11 7.63 -11.20
N GLU A 127 -12.55 7.05 -12.26
CA GLU A 127 -11.70 5.86 -12.19
C GLU A 127 -10.39 6.11 -11.41
N SER A 128 -9.78 7.29 -11.56
CA SER A 128 -8.56 7.67 -10.83
C SER A 128 -8.81 7.76 -9.33
N HIS A 129 -9.85 8.47 -8.91
CA HIS A 129 -10.28 8.61 -7.53
C HIS A 129 -10.65 7.25 -6.95
N PHE A 130 -11.31 6.38 -7.72
CA PHE A 130 -11.59 5.03 -7.25
C PHE A 130 -10.30 4.25 -6.96
N LYS A 131 -9.31 4.30 -7.87
CA LYS A 131 -8.00 3.69 -7.64
C LYS A 131 -7.34 4.25 -6.39
N GLU A 132 -7.40 5.56 -6.16
CA GLU A 132 -6.83 6.20 -4.98
C GLU A 132 -7.50 5.74 -3.67
N LEU A 133 -8.82 5.62 -3.67
CA LEU A 133 -9.58 5.10 -2.53
C LEU A 133 -9.19 3.65 -2.21
N LEU A 134 -9.00 2.81 -3.24
CA LEU A 134 -8.50 1.45 -3.05
C LEU A 134 -7.09 1.45 -2.46
N MET A 135 -6.20 2.30 -2.96
CA MET A 135 -4.83 2.42 -2.45
C MET A 135 -4.78 2.90 -0.99
N LEU A 136 -5.72 3.74 -0.56
CA LEU A 136 -5.84 4.13 0.85
C LEU A 136 -6.10 2.91 1.74
N HIS A 137 -6.93 1.96 1.30
CA HIS A 137 -7.23 0.74 2.04
C HIS A 137 -6.14 -0.34 1.97
N VAL A 138 -5.19 -0.23 1.04
CA VAL A 138 -3.98 -1.08 1.02
C VAL A 138 -3.14 -0.82 2.25
N LYS A 139 -3.00 0.43 2.70
CA LYS A 139 -2.28 0.74 3.93
C LYS A 139 -3.08 0.26 5.16
N PRO A 140 -2.43 -0.37 6.16
CA PRO A 140 -3.07 -0.73 7.41
C PRO A 140 -3.67 0.52 8.09
N PRO A 141 -4.97 0.53 8.45
CA PRO A 141 -5.54 1.64 9.19
C PRO A 141 -5.01 1.67 10.63
N PRO A 142 -5.06 2.84 11.30
CA PRO A 142 -4.78 2.95 12.71
C PRO A 142 -5.72 2.04 13.52
N ALA A 143 -5.16 1.29 14.45
CA ALA A 143 -5.91 0.45 15.37
C ALA A 143 -6.66 1.33 16.38
N SER A 144 -7.92 0.98 16.63
CA SER A 144 -8.69 1.58 17.73
C SER A 144 -8.05 1.24 19.08
N SER A 145 -8.21 2.10 20.08
CA SER A 145 -7.69 1.87 21.44
C SER A 145 -8.28 0.62 22.11
N SER A 146 -9.46 0.17 21.68
CA SER A 146 -10.14 -1.04 22.15
C SER A 146 -9.61 -2.35 21.54
N SER A 147 -8.71 -2.29 20.55
CA SER A 147 -8.18 -3.50 19.91
C SER A 147 -7.16 -4.20 20.81
N GLU A 148 -7.40 -5.48 21.10
CA GLU A 148 -6.48 -6.28 21.91
C GLU A 148 -5.14 -6.49 21.19
N CYS A 149 -4.04 -6.23 21.89
CA CYS A 149 -2.70 -6.59 21.43
C CYS A 149 -2.36 -7.98 21.96
N SER A 150 -2.67 -9.02 21.19
CA SER A 150 -2.32 -10.41 21.52
C SER A 150 -1.00 -10.82 20.85
N LEU A 151 -0.16 -11.53 21.60
CA LEU A 151 1.06 -12.11 21.05
C LEU A 151 0.72 -13.41 20.33
N ILE A 152 0.87 -13.42 19.02
CA ILE A 152 0.57 -14.59 18.18
C ILE A 152 1.84 -15.40 17.97
N ARG A 153 1.75 -16.72 18.19
CA ARG A 153 2.85 -17.65 17.91
C ARG A 153 2.96 -17.84 16.40
N MET A 154 4.15 -17.60 15.86
CA MET A 154 4.48 -17.82 14.45
C MET A 154 5.52 -18.92 14.30
N GLY A 155 5.42 -19.68 13.21
CA GLY A 155 6.43 -20.65 12.78
C GLY A 155 7.19 -20.14 11.56
N PHE A 156 8.51 -20.27 11.60
CA PHE A 156 9.42 -19.98 10.48
C PHE A 156 9.93 -21.29 9.88
N PRO A 157 9.18 -21.90 8.95
CA PRO A 157 9.61 -23.15 8.32
C PRO A 157 10.79 -22.91 7.38
N GLN A 158 11.75 -23.83 7.38
CA GLN A 158 12.83 -23.85 6.39
C GLN A 158 12.35 -24.53 5.11
N HIS A 159 12.84 -24.06 3.96
CA HIS A 159 12.57 -24.70 2.68
C HIS A 159 13.54 -25.87 2.49
N THR A 160 13.01 -27.09 2.48
CA THR A 160 13.83 -28.28 2.18
C THR A 160 13.69 -28.61 0.70
N ILE A 161 14.81 -28.49 -0.02
CA ILE A 161 14.92 -28.94 -1.40
C ILE A 161 15.34 -30.41 -1.35
N ALA A 162 14.51 -31.31 -1.85
CA ALA A 162 14.95 -32.68 -2.09
C ALA A 162 15.90 -32.67 -3.30
N SER A 163 17.19 -32.91 -3.07
CA SER A 163 18.14 -33.10 -4.16
C SER A 163 17.93 -34.46 -4.80
N LEU A 164 18.03 -34.53 -6.13
CA LEU A 164 17.98 -35.78 -6.91
C LEU A 164 19.12 -36.76 -6.56
N THR A 165 20.11 -36.31 -5.77
CA THR A 165 21.23 -37.13 -5.28
C THR A 165 20.91 -37.93 -4.03
N ASP A 166 19.83 -37.62 -3.32
CA ASP A 166 19.40 -38.38 -2.15
C ASP A 166 18.53 -39.54 -2.61
N GLN A 167 19.05 -40.76 -2.47
CA GLN A 167 18.30 -42.00 -2.75
C GLN A 167 17.03 -42.16 -1.86
N ASP A 168 16.84 -41.26 -0.90
CA ASP A 168 15.72 -41.22 0.06
C ASP A 168 14.74 -40.05 -0.17
N ALA A 169 14.78 -39.37 -1.32
CA ALA A 169 13.80 -38.33 -1.66
C ALA A 169 12.39 -38.90 -1.83
N LYS A 170 11.65 -39.05 -0.72
CA LYS A 170 10.29 -39.57 -0.70
C LYS A 170 9.30 -38.49 -1.14
N PRO A 171 8.53 -38.70 -2.21
CA PRO A 171 7.47 -37.77 -2.59
C PRO A 171 6.47 -37.70 -1.43
N SER A 172 6.09 -36.47 -1.06
CA SER A 172 5.19 -36.22 0.06
C SER A 172 4.07 -35.29 -0.37
N PHE A 173 2.86 -35.63 0.07
CA PHE A 173 1.68 -34.80 -0.14
C PHE A 173 1.81 -33.49 0.64
N SER A 174 1.46 -32.40 -0.03
CA SER A 174 1.35 -31.11 0.61
C SER A 174 -0.04 -30.94 1.21
N MET A 175 -0.10 -30.32 2.39
CA MET A 175 -1.37 -30.02 3.07
C MET A 175 -2.05 -28.76 2.53
N SER A 176 -1.39 -28.02 1.63
CA SER A 176 -1.88 -26.78 1.00
C SER A 176 -3.04 -27.00 0.02
N HIS A 177 -3.15 -28.20 -0.58
CA HIS A 177 -4.12 -28.50 -1.66
C HIS A 177 -5.22 -29.49 -1.26
N LEU A 178 -5.45 -29.73 0.03
CA LEU A 178 -6.47 -30.69 0.48
C LEU A 178 -7.91 -30.24 0.17
N ASP A 179 -8.16 -28.93 0.13
CA ASP A 179 -9.50 -28.35 -0.07
C ASP A 179 -9.80 -27.96 -1.53
N SER A 180 -8.77 -27.92 -2.38
CA SER A 180 -8.90 -27.60 -3.81
C SER A 180 -9.24 -28.86 -4.60
N SER A 181 -10.31 -28.83 -5.40
CA SER A 181 -10.74 -29.91 -6.31
C SER A 181 -9.73 -30.27 -7.41
N SER A 182 -8.54 -29.68 -7.39
CA SER A 182 -7.38 -30.05 -8.21
C SER A 182 -6.62 -31.21 -7.57
N ALA A 183 -6.13 -32.14 -8.40
CA ALA A 183 -5.40 -33.32 -7.93
C ALA A 183 -4.32 -32.99 -6.88
N PRO A 184 -4.17 -33.81 -5.82
CA PRO A 184 -3.21 -33.55 -4.76
C PRO A 184 -1.79 -33.53 -5.35
N GLY A 185 -1.19 -32.34 -5.40
CA GLY A 185 0.12 -32.12 -5.98
C GLY A 185 1.21 -32.85 -5.18
N LEU A 186 1.72 -33.95 -5.73
CA LEU A 186 2.95 -34.57 -5.25
C LEU A 186 4.11 -33.62 -5.52
N SER A 187 4.80 -33.21 -4.46
CA SER A 187 6.01 -32.41 -4.55
C SER A 187 7.16 -33.15 -3.90
N LEU A 188 8.38 -32.89 -4.36
CA LEU A 188 9.61 -33.46 -3.79
C LEU A 188 10.16 -32.59 -2.65
N GLY A 189 10.03 -31.26 -2.76
CA GLY A 189 10.42 -30.30 -1.73
C GLY A 189 9.24 -29.50 -1.19
N GLY A 190 9.49 -28.73 -0.13
CA GLY A 190 8.50 -27.83 0.46
C GLY A 190 8.93 -27.26 1.80
N TYR A 191 8.01 -26.54 2.43
CA TYR A 191 8.15 -25.96 3.75
C TYR A 191 7.58 -26.92 4.80
N PHE A 192 8.34 -27.16 5.86
CA PHE A 192 7.93 -28.06 6.94
C PHE A 192 7.57 -27.28 8.19
N CYS A 193 6.36 -27.51 8.71
CA CYS A 193 5.90 -26.88 9.95
C CYS A 193 6.85 -27.27 11.11
N PRO A 194 7.40 -26.31 11.87
CA PRO A 194 8.35 -26.61 12.95
C PRO A 194 7.71 -27.32 14.15
N GLN A 195 6.37 -27.36 14.26
CA GLN A 195 5.67 -27.95 15.38
C GLN A 195 5.12 -29.37 15.09
N CYS A 196 4.59 -29.61 13.90
CA CYS A 196 3.97 -30.89 13.54
C CYS A 196 4.61 -31.58 12.33
N HIS A 197 5.64 -30.97 11.72
CA HIS A 197 6.32 -31.46 10.52
C HIS A 197 5.43 -31.67 9.29
N ALA A 198 4.21 -31.13 9.30
CA ALA A 198 3.35 -31.10 8.12
C ALA A 198 3.99 -30.27 6.99
N LYS A 199 3.86 -30.76 5.76
CA LYS A 199 4.45 -30.16 4.56
C LYS A 199 3.49 -29.20 3.85
N TYR A 200 4.01 -28.07 3.42
CA TYR A 200 3.32 -27.05 2.62
C TYR A 200 4.16 -26.66 1.41
N THR A 201 3.52 -26.38 0.28
CA THR A 201 4.18 -25.93 -0.96
C THR A 201 4.36 -24.41 -1.00
N GLU A 202 3.47 -23.68 -0.35
CA GLU A 202 3.43 -22.23 -0.36
C GLU A 202 3.39 -21.66 1.06
N LEU A 203 3.86 -20.43 1.19
CA LEU A 203 3.77 -19.60 2.38
C LEU A 203 3.26 -18.22 1.96
N PRO A 204 2.58 -17.49 2.83
CA PRO A 204 2.24 -17.82 4.22
C PRO A 204 0.94 -18.60 4.34
N VAL A 205 0.88 -19.55 5.27
CA VAL A 205 -0.28 -20.43 5.48
C VAL A 205 -0.50 -20.74 6.95
N GLU A 206 -1.75 -20.93 7.35
CA GLU A 206 -2.06 -21.51 8.66
C GLU A 206 -1.96 -23.03 8.59
N CYS A 207 -1.20 -23.63 9.51
CA CYS A 207 -1.01 -25.06 9.54
C CYS A 207 -2.31 -25.80 9.90
N LYS A 208 -2.87 -26.59 8.97
CA LYS A 208 -4.11 -27.36 9.17
C LYS A 208 -4.02 -28.45 10.24
N VAL A 209 -2.81 -28.84 10.65
CA VAL A 209 -2.58 -29.89 11.66
C VAL A 209 -2.48 -29.31 13.08
N CYS A 210 -1.82 -28.17 13.26
CA CYS A 210 -1.55 -27.60 14.59
C CYS A 210 -2.02 -26.16 14.81
N GLY A 211 -2.61 -25.51 13.80
CA GLY A 211 -3.08 -24.12 13.86
C GLY A 211 -1.98 -23.06 13.86
N LEU A 212 -0.69 -23.45 13.78
CA LEU A 212 0.42 -22.50 13.79
C LEU A 212 0.46 -21.70 12.47
N THR A 213 0.52 -20.38 12.58
CA THR A 213 0.75 -19.48 11.43
C THR A 213 2.17 -19.64 10.91
N LEU A 214 2.32 -20.11 9.67
CA LEU A 214 3.61 -20.30 9.00
C LEU A 214 3.91 -19.11 8.09
N VAL A 215 5.01 -18.42 8.37
CA VAL A 215 5.46 -17.22 7.63
C VAL A 215 6.96 -17.31 7.34
N SER A 216 7.41 -16.67 6.27
CA SER A 216 8.84 -16.49 6.03
C SER A 216 9.30 -15.15 6.61
N ALA A 217 10.57 -15.05 7.03
CA ALA A 217 11.13 -13.78 7.49
C ALA A 217 11.02 -12.65 6.43
N PRO A 218 11.23 -12.91 5.11
CA PRO A 218 10.97 -11.92 4.06
C PRO A 218 9.53 -11.40 4.03
N HIS A 219 8.53 -12.21 4.36
CA HIS A 219 7.13 -11.76 4.39
C HIS A 219 6.91 -10.74 5.51
N LEU A 220 7.44 -10.98 6.71
CA LEU A 220 7.38 -9.99 7.77
C LEU A 220 8.17 -8.73 7.39
N ALA A 221 9.34 -8.91 6.79
CA ALA A 221 10.21 -7.80 6.41
C ALA A 221 9.55 -6.82 5.44
N ARG A 222 8.77 -7.34 4.48
CA ARG A 222 8.01 -6.47 3.56
C ARG A 222 7.05 -5.56 4.30
N SER A 223 6.38 -5.99 5.37
CA SER A 223 5.45 -5.10 6.10
C SER A 223 6.12 -4.01 6.96
N PHE A 224 7.46 -4.02 7.12
CA PHE A 224 8.14 -3.08 8.02
C PHE A 224 8.05 -1.62 7.61
N HIS A 225 7.90 -1.31 6.32
CA HIS A 225 7.75 0.08 5.88
C HIS A 225 6.46 0.73 6.41
N HIS A 226 5.46 -0.06 6.81
CA HIS A 226 4.28 0.46 7.51
C HIS A 226 4.55 0.76 8.99
N LEU A 227 5.43 -0.01 9.65
CA LEU A 227 5.76 0.18 11.07
C LEU A 227 6.75 1.33 11.28
N PHE A 228 7.66 1.52 10.34
CA PHE A 228 8.69 2.57 10.38
C PHE A 228 8.62 3.37 9.07
N PRO A 229 7.58 4.19 8.88
CA PRO A 229 7.45 4.99 7.67
C PRO A 229 8.61 5.99 7.57
N LEU A 230 9.12 6.17 6.36
CA LEU A 230 10.14 7.18 6.07
C LEU A 230 9.56 8.59 6.26
N GLN A 231 10.33 9.46 6.94
CA GLN A 231 9.95 10.84 7.12
C GLN A 231 9.95 11.61 5.78
N ALA A 232 8.88 12.36 5.52
CA ALA A 232 8.76 13.24 4.36
C ALA A 232 9.95 14.19 4.25
N PHE A 233 10.50 14.32 3.04
CA PHE A 233 11.61 15.23 2.79
C PHE A 233 11.15 16.69 2.81
N ILE A 234 11.98 17.55 3.39
CA ILE A 234 11.74 18.98 3.52
C ILE A 234 11.97 19.62 2.15
N GLU A 235 10.95 20.32 1.66
CA GLU A 235 11.04 21.05 0.39
C GLU A 235 11.57 22.45 0.66
N SER A 236 12.63 22.81 -0.08
CA SER A 236 13.25 24.13 -0.05
C SER A 236 13.41 24.66 -1.47
N PRO A 237 13.25 25.98 -1.69
CA PRO A 237 13.51 26.59 -2.99
C PRO A 237 15.01 26.53 -3.33
N VAL A 238 15.33 26.46 -4.62
CA VAL A 238 16.71 26.37 -5.14
C VAL A 238 17.59 27.55 -4.71
N GLU A 239 16.99 28.71 -4.45
CA GLU A 239 17.66 29.97 -4.14
C GLU A 239 18.51 29.91 -2.86
N GLU A 240 18.22 28.98 -1.95
CA GLU A 240 18.93 28.81 -0.68
C GLU A 240 20.22 27.97 -0.82
N PHE A 241 20.41 27.24 -1.93
CA PHE A 241 21.57 26.35 -2.11
C PHE A 241 22.61 26.93 -3.08
N GLN A 242 23.79 27.28 -2.54
CA GLN A 242 24.95 27.74 -3.30
C GLN A 242 25.99 26.64 -3.62
N GLU A 243 25.86 25.44 -3.04
CA GLU A 243 26.77 24.30 -3.27
C GLU A 243 26.19 23.25 -4.23
N ASP A 244 27.09 22.40 -4.76
CA ASP A 244 26.93 21.47 -5.89
C ASP A 244 25.52 20.97 -6.18
N ARG A 245 25.00 21.33 -7.37
CA ARG A 245 23.63 21.07 -7.85
C ARG A 245 23.40 19.65 -8.32
N PHE A 246 23.86 18.64 -7.59
CA PHE A 246 23.66 17.25 -7.98
C PHE A 246 22.78 16.51 -6.98
N CYS A 247 21.84 15.72 -7.49
CA CYS A 247 21.05 14.82 -6.67
C CYS A 247 21.94 13.69 -6.12
N GLN A 248 21.90 13.44 -4.82
CA GLN A 248 22.74 12.41 -4.18
C GLN A 248 22.36 10.98 -4.59
N ALA A 249 21.13 10.75 -5.06
CA ALA A 249 20.65 9.45 -5.50
C ALA A 249 20.95 9.16 -6.98
N CYS A 250 20.53 10.04 -7.89
CA CYS A 250 20.68 9.82 -9.33
C CYS A 250 21.90 10.50 -9.95
N GLN A 251 22.62 11.34 -9.20
CA GLN A 251 23.73 12.18 -9.68
C GLN A 251 23.35 13.12 -10.84
N GLY A 252 22.05 13.32 -11.07
CA GLY A 252 21.54 14.27 -12.06
C GLY A 252 21.62 15.70 -11.55
N GLU A 253 21.74 16.64 -12.48
CA GLU A 253 21.73 18.09 -12.20
C GLU A 253 20.33 18.53 -11.72
N LEU A 254 20.26 19.23 -10.59
CA LEU A 254 19.03 19.77 -10.02
C LEU A 254 18.58 21.00 -10.82
N LYS A 255 17.65 20.80 -11.75
CA LYS A 255 17.04 21.85 -12.59
C LYS A 255 15.66 22.29 -12.11
N ASP A 256 15.07 21.52 -11.20
CA ASP A 256 13.71 21.74 -10.69
C ASP A 256 13.66 22.94 -9.75
N LYS A 257 12.50 23.62 -9.69
CA LYS A 257 12.27 24.78 -8.79
C LYS A 257 12.29 24.43 -7.30
N SER A 258 12.09 23.15 -6.98
CA SER A 258 11.98 22.62 -5.63
C SER A 258 13.03 21.53 -5.41
N ILE A 259 13.75 21.63 -4.29
CA ILE A 259 14.74 20.65 -3.87
C ILE A 259 14.23 19.95 -2.61
N PHE A 260 14.49 18.64 -2.49
CA PHE A 260 14.06 17.84 -1.34
C PHE A 260 15.24 17.43 -0.48
N THR A 261 15.20 17.78 0.80
CA THR A 261 16.25 17.48 1.76
C THR A 261 15.77 16.47 2.80
N CYS A 262 16.53 15.39 2.99
CA CYS A 262 16.23 14.43 4.04
C CYS A 262 16.50 15.01 5.43
N PRO A 263 15.54 14.96 6.39
CA PRO A 263 15.72 15.53 7.73
C PRO A 263 16.81 14.82 8.54
N SER A 264 17.07 13.53 8.29
CA SER A 264 18.03 12.72 9.06
C SER A 264 19.47 12.87 8.58
N CYS A 265 19.73 12.66 7.29
CA CYS A 265 21.10 12.71 6.73
C CYS A 265 21.43 14.04 6.04
N ARG A 266 20.46 14.96 5.88
CA ARG A 266 20.60 16.25 5.21
C ARG A 266 21.08 16.17 3.75
N SER A 267 20.97 15.00 3.13
CA SER A 267 21.27 14.82 1.70
C SER A 267 20.15 15.37 0.82
N VAL A 268 20.53 15.80 -0.37
CA VAL A 268 19.68 16.50 -1.33
C VAL A 268 19.22 15.57 -2.45
N PHE A 269 17.94 15.65 -2.81
CA PHE A 269 17.27 14.83 -3.82
C PHE A 269 16.42 15.66 -4.78
N CYS A 270 16.29 15.19 -6.03
CA CYS A 270 15.34 15.73 -7.02
C CYS A 270 13.91 15.21 -6.79
N VAL A 271 12.93 15.78 -7.50
CA VAL A 271 11.51 15.40 -7.43
C VAL A 271 11.31 13.90 -7.70
N GLU A 272 11.94 13.38 -8.76
CA GLU A 272 11.79 11.97 -9.16
C GLU A 272 12.35 11.02 -8.10
N CYS A 273 13.49 11.38 -7.51
CA CYS A 273 14.11 10.59 -6.45
C CYS A 273 13.28 10.64 -5.16
N ASP A 274 12.70 11.78 -4.81
CA ASP A 274 11.77 11.90 -3.68
C ASP A 274 10.58 10.94 -3.84
N LEU A 275 9.93 10.96 -5.01
CA LEU A 275 8.83 10.05 -5.33
C LEU A 275 9.25 8.58 -5.29
N PHE A 276 10.37 8.23 -5.93
CA PHE A 276 10.86 6.86 -5.95
C PHE A 276 11.18 6.33 -4.54
N ILE A 277 11.80 7.18 -3.71
CA ILE A 277 12.17 6.83 -2.35
C ILE A 277 10.92 6.60 -1.50
N HIS A 278 9.89 7.43 -1.64
CA HIS A 278 8.67 7.34 -0.82
C HIS A 278 7.65 6.30 -1.33
N ASP A 279 7.56 6.05 -2.64
CA ASP A 279 6.57 5.13 -3.23
C ASP A 279 7.10 3.67 -3.31
N LEU A 280 8.41 3.47 -3.55
CA LEU A 280 8.97 2.15 -3.83
C LEU A 280 10.01 1.71 -2.79
N LEU A 281 11.00 2.55 -2.51
CA LEU A 281 12.13 2.15 -1.67
C LEU A 281 11.79 2.16 -0.18
N HIS A 282 10.92 3.07 0.25
CA HIS A 282 10.51 3.34 1.62
C HIS A 282 11.66 3.60 2.62
N CYS A 283 12.87 3.86 2.12
CA CYS A 283 14.08 4.08 2.90
C CYS A 283 14.98 5.09 2.18
N CYS A 284 15.58 6.04 2.90
CA CYS A 284 16.56 6.95 2.32
C CYS A 284 17.90 6.21 2.08
N PRO A 285 18.44 6.14 0.85
CA PRO A 285 19.70 5.46 0.56
C PRO A 285 20.88 6.04 1.34
N CYS A 286 20.92 7.36 1.51
CA CYS A 286 22.02 8.05 2.21
C CYS A 286 22.02 7.77 3.72
N CYS A 287 20.82 7.63 4.32
CA CYS A 287 20.70 7.25 5.73
C CYS A 287 21.32 5.87 5.99
N ILE A 288 21.13 4.91 5.08
CA ILE A 288 21.70 3.55 5.20
C ILE A 288 23.23 3.61 5.22
N HIS A 289 23.84 4.40 4.34
CA HIS A 289 25.30 4.57 4.32
C HIS A 289 25.81 5.29 5.56
N SER A 290 25.09 6.32 6.05
CA SER A 290 25.50 7.06 7.25
C SER A 290 25.37 6.26 8.55
N GLN A 291 24.43 5.31 8.64
CA GLN A 291 24.30 4.42 9.80
C GLN A 291 25.41 3.37 9.89
N SER A 292 26.13 3.11 8.80
CA SER A 292 27.29 2.22 8.77
C SER A 292 28.63 2.90 9.07
N ALA A 293 28.63 4.22 9.27
CA ALA A 293 29.79 4.92 9.81
C ALA A 293 29.74 4.82 11.35
N PRO A 294 30.79 4.30 12.02
CA PRO A 294 30.82 4.13 13.47
C PRO A 294 30.73 5.45 14.24
#